data_AF-A0A1F9QSE4-F1
#
_entry.id   AF-A0A1F9QSE4-F1
#
_cell.length_a   1.000
_cell.length_b   1.000
_cell.length_c   1.000
_cell.angle_alpha   90.00
_cell.angle_beta   90.00
_cell.angle_gamma   90.00
#
_symmetry.space_group_name_H-M   'P 1'
#
loop_
_entity.id
_entity.type
_entity.pdbx_description
1 polymer ?
#
loop_
_entity_poly.entity_id
_entity_poly.type
_entity_poly.pdbx_seq_one_letter_code
_entity_poly.pdbx_strand_id
1 'polypeptide(L)'
;MKNPFHFFGLGLAGHTHEGQIFPFGPLERHLFKYFYGLYRAGGFSIYVTSGAGTWGPPLRLFTRSELPLFVLRPAVDIPQAKR
;
A
#
# COMPACT_ATOMS: atom_id res chain seq x y z
N MET A 1 -18.29 13.41 -11.89
CA MET A 1 -17.48 13.58 -13.11
C MET A 1 -16.36 12.55 -13.06
N LYS A 2 -16.37 11.52 -13.91
CA LYS A 2 -15.27 10.54 -14.00
C LYS A 2 -14.09 11.25 -14.65
N ASN A 3 -12.97 11.37 -13.96
CA ASN A 3 -11.78 12.02 -14.49
C ASN A 3 -11.19 11.09 -15.58
N PRO A 4 -11.11 11.50 -16.85
CA PRO A 4 -10.81 10.58 -17.97
C PRO A 4 -9.36 10.10 -18.04
N PHE A 5 -8.52 10.45 -17.05
CA PHE A 5 -7.08 10.22 -17.06
C PHE A 5 -6.57 9.28 -15.95
N HIS A 6 -7.45 8.60 -15.20
CA HIS A 6 -7.01 7.59 -14.22
C HIS A 6 -6.94 6.21 -14.89
N PHE A 7 -5.77 5.88 -15.43
CA PHE A 7 -5.51 4.59 -16.10
C PHE A 7 -5.56 3.37 -15.17
N PHE A 8 -5.46 3.59 -13.85
CA PHE A 8 -5.44 2.53 -12.84
C PHE A 8 -6.25 2.96 -11.60
N GLY A 9 -7.00 2.02 -11.01
CA GLY A 9 -7.77 2.24 -9.78
C GLY A 9 -7.09 1.70 -8.51
N LEU A 10 -6.14 0.78 -8.66
CA LEU A 10 -5.40 0.14 -7.57
C LEU A 10 -3.93 -0.07 -7.96
N GLY A 11 -3.01 0.30 -7.07
CA GLY A 11 -1.59 -0.04 -7.14
C GLY A 11 -1.17 -0.88 -5.93
N LEU A 12 -0.33 -1.88 -6.16
CA LEU A 12 0.24 -2.73 -5.12
C LEU A 12 1.76 -2.57 -5.16
N ALA A 13 2.37 -2.25 -4.02
CA ALA A 13 3.80 -2.01 -3.92
C ALA A 13 4.38 -2.63 -2.64
N GLY A 14 5.67 -2.90 -2.65
CA GLY A 14 6.50 -2.99 -1.45
C GLY A 14 7.60 -1.95 -1.56
N HIS A 15 8.41 -1.77 -0.52
CA HIS A 15 9.63 -0.96 -0.63
C HIS A 15 10.55 -1.19 0.57
N THR A 16 10.14 -0.74 1.75
CA THR A 16 11.01 -0.65 2.93
C THR A 16 10.85 -1.79 3.93
N HIS A 17 9.94 -2.72 3.63
CA HIS A 17 9.54 -3.78 4.54
C HIS A 17 9.05 -3.25 5.91
N GLU A 18 8.35 -2.10 5.90
CA GLU A 18 7.90 -1.38 7.11
C GLU A 18 9.07 -0.88 7.99
N GLY A 19 10.26 -0.70 7.40
CA GLY A 19 11.48 -0.37 8.14
C GLY A 19 11.97 -1.55 8.96
N GLN A 20 12.25 -2.64 8.25
CA GLN A 20 12.65 -3.97 8.70
C GLN A 20 13.49 -4.02 9.99
N ILE A 21 14.38 -3.05 10.20
CA ILE A 21 15.33 -3.00 11.32
C ILE A 21 15.18 -1.64 12.01
N PHE A 22 15.04 -1.63 13.34
CA PHE A 22 15.06 -0.39 14.10
C PHE A 22 16.44 0.30 14.01
N PRO A 23 16.51 1.63 13.84
CA PRO A 23 15.43 2.63 13.92
C PRO A 23 14.85 3.06 12.57
N PHE A 24 15.02 2.30 11.49
CA PHE A 24 14.61 2.75 10.15
C PHE A 24 13.09 2.96 10.01
N GLY A 25 12.24 2.13 10.63
CA GLY A 25 10.77 2.29 10.56
C GLY A 25 10.28 3.70 10.93
N PRO A 26 10.61 4.23 12.11
CA PRO A 26 10.30 5.62 12.45
C PRO A 26 10.86 6.64 11.45
N LEU A 27 12.12 6.51 11.01
CA LEU A 27 12.73 7.46 10.08
C LEU A 27 12.02 7.46 8.72
N GLU A 28 11.85 6.29 8.14
CA GLU A 28 11.22 6.08 6.84
C GLU A 28 9.75 6.48 6.82
N ARG A 29 9.01 6.29 7.93
CA ARG A 29 7.63 6.76 8.06
C ARG A 29 7.52 8.28 7.86
N HIS A 30 8.54 9.05 8.25
CA HIS A 30 8.56 10.50 8.04
C HIS A 30 9.05 10.88 6.64
N LEU A 31 9.92 10.07 6.03
CA LEU A 31 10.49 10.34 4.71
C LEU A 31 9.56 9.96 3.56
N PHE A 32 8.75 8.91 3.70
CA PHE A 32 7.94 8.37 2.62
C PHE A 32 6.45 8.65 2.83
N LYS A 33 5.83 9.27 1.81
CA LYS A 33 4.39 9.55 1.78
C LYS A 33 3.52 8.28 1.86
N TYR A 34 3.99 7.18 1.27
CA TYR A 34 3.31 5.89 1.27
C TYR A 34 4.24 4.85 1.89
N PHE A 35 4.23 4.76 3.22
CA PHE A 35 5.18 3.94 3.99
C PHE A 35 4.75 2.48 4.11
N TYR A 36 3.56 2.23 4.68
CA TYR A 36 2.97 0.91 4.85
C TYR A 36 1.44 1.04 4.94
N GLY A 37 0.70 0.08 4.37
CA GLY A 37 -0.76 0.02 4.42
C GLY A 37 -1.48 0.57 3.18
N LEU A 38 -2.79 0.75 3.30
CA LEU A 38 -3.68 1.24 2.23
C LEU A 38 -3.82 2.76 2.28
N TYR A 39 -3.54 3.42 1.16
CA TYR A 39 -3.74 4.85 0.97
C TYR A 39 -4.74 5.09 -0.16
N ARG A 40 -5.53 6.16 -0.03
CA ARG A 40 -6.49 6.61 -1.03
C ARG A 40 -6.12 8.01 -1.49
N ALA A 41 -6.01 8.21 -2.79
CA ALA A 41 -5.70 9.50 -3.42
C ALA A 41 -6.65 9.74 -4.60
N GLY A 42 -7.71 10.50 -4.37
CA GLY A 42 -8.75 10.74 -5.38
C GLY A 42 -9.42 9.43 -5.82
N GLY A 43 -9.43 9.16 -7.13
CA GLY A 43 -10.00 7.94 -7.71
C GLY A 43 -9.09 6.72 -7.71
N PHE A 44 -7.98 6.74 -6.98
CA PHE A 44 -6.96 5.68 -6.96
C PHE A 44 -6.64 5.24 -5.54
N SER A 45 -6.34 3.95 -5.36
CA SER A 45 -5.83 3.38 -4.11
C SER A 45 -4.44 2.79 -4.31
N ILE A 46 -3.56 2.93 -3.32
CA ILE A 46 -2.26 2.25 -3.29
C ILE A 46 -2.12 1.47 -1.98
N TYR A 47 -1.76 0.20 -2.08
CA TYR A 47 -1.40 -0.62 -0.93
C TYR A 47 0.11 -0.86 -0.92
N VAL A 48 0.76 -0.54 0.20
CA VAL A 48 2.17 -0.82 0.42
C VAL A 48 2.30 -1.93 1.46
N THR A 49 2.79 -3.10 1.03
CA THR A 49 3.01 -4.26 1.91
C THR A 49 4.35 -4.18 2.65
N SER A 50 4.44 -4.78 3.83
CA SER A 50 5.71 -5.00 4.55
C SER A 50 6.54 -6.15 3.96
N GLY A 51 5.98 -6.91 3.00
CA GLY A 51 6.65 -7.96 2.24
C GLY A 51 6.87 -9.26 3.02
N ALA A 52 7.00 -10.38 2.32
CA ALA A 52 7.21 -11.69 2.94
C ALA A 52 8.66 -11.91 3.41
N GLY A 53 9.62 -11.40 2.62
CA GLY A 53 11.05 -11.59 2.85
C GLY A 53 11.73 -10.42 3.56
N THR A 54 13.05 -10.34 3.35
CA THR A 54 13.91 -9.23 3.80
C THR A 54 14.62 -8.60 2.61
N TRP A 55 15.00 -7.32 2.70
CA TRP A 55 15.70 -6.62 1.62
C TRP A 55 17.24 -6.68 1.74
N GLY A 56 17.78 -7.31 2.79
CA GLY A 56 19.20 -7.34 3.09
C GLY A 56 19.54 -8.40 4.15
N PRO A 57 20.00 -8.03 5.36
CA PRO A 57 20.21 -9.00 6.43
C PRO A 57 18.94 -9.82 6.69
N PRO A 58 19.05 -11.14 6.98
CA PRO A 58 17.91 -12.01 7.30
C PRO A 58 17.42 -11.75 8.73
N LEU A 59 17.18 -10.48 9.05
CA LEU A 59 16.81 -9.98 10.36
C LEU A 59 15.63 -9.03 10.20
N ARG A 60 14.59 -9.23 11.03
CA ARG A 60 13.44 -8.33 11.13
C ARG A 60 13.17 -8.04 12.60
N LEU A 61 13.25 -6.77 12.98
CA LEU A 61 13.04 -6.30 14.34
C LEU A 61 11.83 -5.37 14.38
N PHE A 62 10.87 -5.68 15.26
CA PHE A 62 9.67 -4.87 15.53
C PHE A 62 8.70 -4.64 14.36
N THR A 63 8.89 -5.32 13.23
CA THR A 63 7.94 -5.36 12.10
C THR A 63 7.54 -6.80 11.80
N ARG A 64 6.52 -7.01 10.96
CA ARG A 64 6.04 -8.36 10.59
C ARG A 64 6.11 -8.57 9.09
N SER A 65 6.49 -9.78 8.67
CA SER A 65 6.33 -10.18 7.28
C SER A 65 4.86 -10.29 6.92
N GLU A 66 4.50 -9.96 5.68
CA GLU A 66 3.12 -9.90 5.22
C GLU A 66 2.96 -10.50 3.82
N LEU A 67 1.85 -11.22 3.63
CA LEU A 67 1.38 -11.76 2.35
C LEU A 67 -0.10 -11.36 2.17
N PRO A 68 -0.38 -10.20 1.56
CA PRO A 68 -1.74 -9.69 1.45
C PRO A 68 -2.55 -10.46 0.39
N LEU A 69 -3.79 -10.83 0.72
CA LEU A 69 -4.75 -11.43 -0.20
C LEU A 69 -5.74 -10.36 -0.69
N PHE A 70 -5.76 -10.13 -2.00
CA PHE A 70 -6.73 -9.24 -2.64
C PHE A 70 -7.74 -10.05 -3.44
N VAL A 71 -9.02 -9.88 -3.13
CA VAL A 71 -10.12 -10.42 -3.92
C VAL A 71 -10.75 -9.29 -4.71
N LEU A 72 -10.47 -9.26 -6.01
CA LEU A 72 -11.09 -8.28 -6.91
C LEU A 72 -12.47 -8.78 -7.31
N ARG A 73 -13.47 -7.92 -7.18
CA ARG A 73 -14.83 -8.17 -7.64
C ARG A 73 -15.14 -7.23 -8.80
N PRO A 74 -15.95 -7.66 -9.78
CA PRO A 74 -16.50 -6.75 -10.77
C PRO A 74 -17.15 -5.57 -10.07
N ALA A 75 -17.08 -4.39 -10.69
CA ALA A 75 -17.93 -3.30 -10.26
C ALA A 75 -19.38 -3.76 -10.45
N VAL A 76 -20.08 -4.02 -9.35
CA VAL A 76 -21.53 -3.96 -9.36
C VAL A 76 -21.85 -2.50 -9.66
N ASP A 77 -22.76 -2.22 -10.59
CA ASP A 77 -23.28 -0.87 -10.81
C ASP A 77 -23.96 -0.40 -9.51
N ILE A 78 -23.17 0.09 -8.56
CA ILE A 78 -23.67 0.81 -7.40
C ILE A 78 -24.10 2.15 -7.99
N PRO A 79 -25.42 2.47 -8.00
CA PRO A 79 -25.87 3.76 -8.47
C PRO A 79 -25.05 4.81 -7.73
N GLN A 80 -24.29 5.61 -8.48
CA GLN A 80 -23.56 6.72 -7.90
C GLN A 80 -24.62 7.60 -7.25
N ALA A 81 -24.64 7.64 -5.90
CA ALA A 81 -25.55 8.52 -5.18
C ALA A 81 -25.37 9.92 -5.74
N LYS A 82 -26.43 10.45 -6.37
CA LYS A 82 -26.48 11.84 -6.80
C LYS A 82 -26.17 12.70 -5.58
N ARG A 83 -25.06 13.42 -5.65
CA ARG A 83 -24.84 14.59 -4.79
C ARG A 83 -25.81 15.69 -5.20
#